data_AF-A0A0V0H8D0-F1
#
_entry.id   AF-A0A0V0H8D0-F1
#
_cell.length_a   1.000
_cell.length_b   1.000
_cell.length_c   1.000
_cell.angle_alpha   90.00
_cell.angle_beta   90.00
_cell.angle_gamma   90.00
#
_symmetry.space_group_name_H-M   'P 1'
#
loop_
_entity.id
_entity.type
_entity.pdbx_description
1 polymer ?
#
loop_
_entity_poly.entity_id
_entity_poly.type
_entity_poly.pdbx_seq_one_letter_code
_entity_poly.pdbx_strand_id
1 'polypeptide(L)' 'VFQHLYVLYLEMRVDNMSIVPDAIGSLYDLKFLRLRGIHDLPSSIGNLKNLQTLLVNDYGYFCQLPHET' A
#
# COMPACT_ATOMS: atom_id res chain seq x y z
N VAL A 1 -0.24 15.09 9.44
CA VAL A 1 -1.49 14.71 10.15
C VAL A 1 -1.37 13.35 10.84
N PHE A 2 -0.56 12.39 10.37
CA PHE A 2 -0.30 11.14 11.11
C PHE A 2 1.20 10.79 11.15
N GLN A 3 1.98 11.49 11.99
CA GLN A 3 3.44 11.29 12.06
C GLN A 3 3.86 10.00 12.77
N HIS A 4 2.96 9.32 13.49
CA HIS A 4 3.25 8.09 14.24
C HIS A 4 2.28 6.96 13.89
N LEU A 5 1.89 6.88 12.62
CA LEU A 5 1.02 5.81 12.15
C LEU A 5 1.86 4.56 11.88
N TYR A 6 1.77 3.56 12.75
CA TYR A 6 2.53 2.31 12.62
C TYR A 6 1.78 1.24 11.82
N VAL A 7 0.46 1.31 11.78
CA VAL A 7 -0.39 0.27 11.18
C VAL A 7 -1.48 0.93 10.34
N LEU A 8 -1.63 0.46 9.11
CA LEU A 8 -2.66 0.93 8.18
C LEU A 8 -3.34 -0.25 7.48
N TYR A 9 -4.67 -0.25 7.54
CA TYR A 9 -5.52 -1.23 6.87
C TYR A 9 -6.43 -0.50 5.89
N LEU A 10 -6.33 -0.82 4.60
CA LEU A 10 -7.22 -0.30 3.56
C LEU A 10 -7.90 -1.46 2.84
N GLU A 11 -9.24 -1.39 2.77
CA GLU A 11 -10.07 -2.30 2.00
C GLU A 11 -10.83 -1.49 0.95
N MET A 12 -10.63 -1.86 -0.31
CA MET A 12 -11.25 -1.21 -1.46
C MET A 12 -12.22 -2.19 -2.13
N ARG A 13 -13.30 -1.65 -2.69
CA ARG A 13 -14.28 -2.47 -3.40
C ARG A 13 -13.75 -2.81 -4.79
N VAL A 14 -13.98 -4.05 -5.19
CA VAL A 14 -13.48 -4.69 -6.43
C VAL A 14 -14.03 -4.02 -7.69
N ASP A 15 -15.18 -3.36 -7.60
CA ASP A 15 -15.84 -2.68 -8.71
C ASP A 15 -15.11 -1.41 -9.19
N ASN A 16 -14.15 -0.91 -8.41
CA ASN A 16 -13.31 0.21 -8.78
C ASN A 16 -11.86 -0.23 -8.84
N MET A 17 -11.18 0.05 -9.97
CA MET A 17 -9.73 -0.07 -10.11
C MET A 17 -9.04 0.91 -9.16
N SER A 18 -9.01 0.56 -7.88
CA SER A 18 -8.66 1.48 -6.83
C SER A 18 -7.15 1.53 -6.70
N ILE A 19 -6.59 2.72 -6.91
CA ILE A 19 -5.15 2.97 -6.86
C ILE A 19 -4.85 3.57 -5.48
N VAL A 20 -3.84 3.02 -4.80
CA VAL A 20 -3.32 3.64 -3.57
C VAL A 20 -2.56 4.92 -3.95
N PRO A 21 -2.86 6.09 -3.37
CA PRO A 21 -2.19 7.33 -3.72
C PRO A 21 -0.72 7.35 -3.29
N ASP A 22 0.13 8.06 -4.05
CA ASP A 22 1.57 8.22 -3.75
C ASP A 22 1.85 8.80 -2.35
N ALA A 23 0.88 9.51 -1.78
CA ALA A 23 0.95 10.04 -0.43
C ALA A 23 1.21 8.94 0.63
N ILE A 24 0.90 7.68 0.34
CA ILE A 24 1.22 6.57 1.24
C ILE A 24 2.72 6.48 1.54
N GLY A 25 3.57 6.83 0.57
CA GLY A 25 5.03 6.82 0.73
C GLY A 25 5.56 7.83 1.76
N SER A 26 4.72 8.77 2.23
CA SER A 26 5.08 9.73 3.28
C SER A 26 4.97 9.16 4.70
N LEU A 27 4.38 7.97 4.87
CA LEU A 27 4.18 7.31 6.16
C LEU A 27 5.46 6.62 6.63
N TYR A 28 6.49 7.41 6.93
CA TYR A 28 7.83 6.90 7.28
C TYR A 28 7.81 5.90 8.44
N ASP A 29 7.00 6.14 9.47
CA ASP A 29 6.91 5.29 10.67
C ASP A 29 6.07 4.02 10.48
N LEU A 30 5.46 3.81 9.30
CA LEU A 30 4.57 2.68 9.05
C LEU A 30 5.36 1.38 9.09
N LYS A 31 4.93 0.45 9.96
CA LYS A 31 5.52 -0.89 10.13
C LYS A 31 4.69 -1.97 9.48
N PHE A 32 3.37 -1.78 9.44
CA PHE A 32 2.44 -2.75 8.91
C PHE A 32 1.44 -2.09 7.96
N LEU A 33 1.36 -2.62 6.74
CA LEU A 33 0.42 -2.17 5.72
C LEU A 33 -0.33 -3.37 5.17
N ARG A 34 -1.66 -3.33 5.25
CA ARG A 34 -2.53 -4.28 4.56
C ARG A 34 -3.43 -3.56 3.58
N LEU A 35 -3.38 -4.01 2.34
CA LEU A 35 -4.16 -3.51 1.22
C LEU A 35 -5.01 -4.66 0.67
N ARG A 36 -6.29 -4.41 0.43
CA ARG A 36 -7.20 -5.38 -0.17
C ARG A 36 -7.99 -4.74 -1.32
N GLY A 37 -8.06 -5.45 -2.45
CA GLY A 37 -8.82 -5.01 -3.62
C GLY A 37 -8.16 -3.86 -4.39
N ILE A 38 -6.84 -3.89 -4.50
CA ILE A 38 -6.07 -2.92 -5.30
C ILE A 38 -5.55 -3.58 -6.56
N HIS A 39 -5.46 -2.83 -7.65
CA HIS A 39 -4.85 -3.33 -8.89
C HIS A 39 -3.33 -3.15 -8.85
N ASP A 40 -2.90 -1.92 -8.53
CA ASP A 40 -1.49 -1.51 -8.54
C ASP A 40 -1.05 -0.88 -7.22
N LEU A 41 0.23 -1.04 -6.92
CA LEU A 41 0.93 -0.27 -5.89
C LEU A 41 1.59 0.96 -6.52
N PRO A 42 1.54 2.13 -5.86
CA PRO A 42 2.30 3.31 -6.27
C PRO A 42 3.79 3.05 -6.16
N SER A 43 4.60 3.68 -7.02
CA SER A 43 6.06 3.63 -6.94
C SER A 43 6.58 4.13 -5.59
N SER A 44 5.85 5.05 -4.95
CA SER A 44 6.16 5.56 -3.61
C SER A 44 6.13 4.49 -2.51
N ILE A 45 5.64 3.28 -2.76
CA ILE A 45 5.64 2.19 -1.76
C ILE A 45 7.07 1.88 -1.28
N GLY A 46 8.07 2.08 -2.14
CA GLY A 46 9.49 1.93 -1.79
C GLY A 46 10.02 2.99 -0.81
N ASN A 47 9.24 4.04 -0.52
CA ASN A 47 9.60 5.08 0.45
C ASN A 47 9.22 4.70 1.89
N LEU A 48 8.46 3.63 2.09
CA LEU A 48 8.08 3.12 3.41
C LEU A 48 9.26 2.38 4.09
N LYS A 49 10.30 3.13 4.46
CA LYS A 49 11.58 2.57 4.93
C LYS A 49 11.50 1.76 6.23
N ASN A 50 10.50 2.01 7.08
CA ASN A 50 10.28 1.23 8.30
C ASN A 50 9.25 0.11 8.14
N LEU A 51 8.75 -0.14 6.92
CA LEU A 51 7.74 -1.17 6.69
C LEU A 51 8.35 -2.55 6.88
N GLN A 52 7.75 -3.32 7.79
CA GLN A 52 8.18 -4.67 8.12
C GLN A 52 7.26 -5.71 7.49
N THR A 53 6.00 -5.35 7.27
CA THR A 53 5.03 -6.26 6.68
C THR A 53 4.13 -5.52 5.70
N LEU A 54 4.14 -6.00 4.46
CA LEU A 54 3.20 -5.60 3.41
C LEU A 54 2.35 -6.82 3.06
N LEU A 55 1.04 -6.73 3.34
CA LEU A 55 0.07 -7.72 2.89
C LEU A 55 -0.78 -7.10 1.77
N VAL A 56 -0.68 -7.66 0.58
CA VAL A 56 -1.56 -7.33 -0.53
C VAL A 56 -2.40 -8.56 -0.83
N ASN A 57 -3.70 -8.48 -0.56
CA ASN A 57 -4.62 -9.56 -0.86
C ASN A 57 -5.60 -9.10 -1.94
N ASP A 58 -5.73 -9.91 -2.97
CA ASP A 58 -6.65 -9.65 -4.06
C ASP A 58 -7.81 -10.65 -4.03
N TYR A 59 -8.96 -10.26 -4.58
CA TYR A 59 -10.07 -11.16 -4.88
C TYR A 59 -9.81 -12.04 -6.11
N GLY A 60 -8.55 -12.15 -6.56
CA GLY A 60 -8.14 -12.97 -7.70
C GLY A 60 -7.46 -12.22 -8.83
N TYR A 61 -7.25 -10.91 -8.71
CA TYR A 61 -6.37 -10.16 -9.63
C TYR A 61 -4.91 -10.22 -9.13
N PHE A 62 -3.96 -9.95 -10.03
CA PHE A 62 -2.54 -10.00 -9.72
C PHE A 62 -2.07 -8.59 -9.39
N CYS A 63 -1.72 -8.32 -8.14
CA CYS A 63 -0.97 -7.09 -7.83
C CYS A 63 0.49 -7.28 -8.20
N GLN A 64 1.03 -6.40 -9.04
CA GLN A 64 2.46 -6.37 -9.34
C GLN A 64 3.19 -5.42 -8.38
N LEU A 65 4.41 -5.81 -8.00
CA LEU A 65 5.32 -4.87 -7.35
C LEU A 65 5.74 -3.81 -8.38
N PRO A 66 5.84 -2.52 -7.99
CA PRO A 66 6.33 -1.50 -8.89
C PRO A 66 7.80 -1.79 -9.24
N HIS A 67 8.18 -1.47 -10.48
CA HIS A 67 9.56 -1.62 -10.93
C HIS A 67 10.51 -0.75 -10.07
N GLU A 68 11.67 -1.30 -9.73
CA GLU A 68 12.76 -0.54 -9.11
C GLU A 68 13.27 0.52 -10.09
N THR A 69 13.35 1.78 -9.65
CA THR A 69 14.15 2.84 -10.31
C THR A 69 15.47 2.99 -9.62
#